data_AF-A0A956IZS4-F1
#
_entry.id   AF-A0A956IZS4-F1
#
_cell.length_a   1.000
_cell.length_b   1.000
_cell.length_c   1.000
_cell.angle_alpha   90.00
_cell.angle_beta   90.00
_cell.angle_gamma   90.00
#
_symmetry.space_group_name_H-M   'P 1'
#
loop_
_entity.id
_entity.type
_entity.pdbx_description
1 polymer ?
#
loop_
_entity_poly.entity_id
_entity_poly.type
_entity_poly.pdbx_seq_one_letter_code
_entity_poly.pdbx_strand_id
1 'polypeptide(L)'
;EESCACQKCQRKALREVAKCVHPDTLVNLDGSYTTLGAYVGAMPAGAQGRVQYDSIADGRGSWTGVEAYYRPGAKACVHVTTQRGVLTCAEDHPLATATGGTVLAKDALGVELASCEVAALPYVGPMPQVVVPGGAFRSLPTMHIHTNHTWAYFAGMFLGDGTVTGTTMAICHGDVRTEDAAHGTSYLAWQDQIVAVLEALGFVATRRNTMVTFGDRQAGRCLAALGLTTHDMRVGTAAAPPKGQRRLRVPPWVLAMGREGVEHFLAGLADTDGSVGSSGALRITTKDPVFAGQLATLFQALGESRVRMEPMWNKTYERYYWRLGPTVAFGHRVLFDKMRHPKRLRLRAGSLTPRTKTTNKCTAVVPAGELECVDIQVSADDHMYQQNNFIASNTVIYAVNYGSGAETVHENIYNKGYEGPPITVAMVQDVMVAIFSEFPGLVRYREETLRQARETGELRSPLLFRHRIFPLGDIEATVAYN
;
A
#
# COMPACT_ATOMS: atom_id res chain seq x y z
N GLU A 1 4.20 -23.59 27.50
CA GLU A 1 4.71 -22.28 27.95
C GLU A 1 3.51 -21.47 28.39
N GLU A 2 3.36 -21.25 29.69
CA GLU A 2 2.19 -20.58 30.26
C GLU A 2 2.23 -19.09 29.92
N SER A 3 1.21 -18.60 29.21
CA SER A 3 1.07 -17.21 28.81
C SER A 3 0.95 -16.32 30.05
N CYS A 4 1.92 -15.43 30.24
CA CYS A 4 1.93 -14.43 31.31
C CYS A 4 0.61 -13.63 31.34
N ALA A 5 -0.11 -13.66 32.47
CA ALA A 5 -1.42 -13.02 32.67
C ALA A 5 -1.36 -11.49 32.93
N CYS A 6 -0.21 -10.84 32.73
CA CYS A 6 -0.12 -9.40 32.99
C CYS A 6 -0.87 -8.58 31.92
N GLN A 7 -1.39 -7.41 32.32
CA GLN A 7 -2.16 -6.50 31.47
C GLN A 7 -1.44 -6.07 30.17
N LYS A 8 -0.09 -6.12 30.16
CA LYS A 8 0.74 -5.87 28.97
C LYS A 8 0.68 -7.04 27.98
N CYS A 9 0.71 -8.28 28.46
CA CYS A 9 0.58 -9.49 27.65
C CYS A 9 -0.84 -9.66 27.10
N GLN A 10 -1.88 -9.32 27.87
CA GLN A 10 -3.26 -9.31 27.40
C GLN A 10 -3.53 -8.21 26.35
N ARG A 11 -2.98 -6.99 26.55
CA ARG A 11 -3.01 -5.94 25.51
C ARG A 11 -2.24 -6.33 24.25
N LYS A 12 -1.17 -7.11 24.38
CA LYS A 12 -0.42 -7.67 23.25
C LYS A 12 -1.27 -8.72 22.52
N ALA A 13 -1.91 -9.65 23.23
CA ALA A 13 -2.78 -10.66 22.65
C ALA A 13 -4.00 -10.07 21.91
N LEU A 14 -4.70 -9.08 22.48
CA LEU A 14 -5.81 -8.39 21.80
C LEU A 14 -5.35 -7.58 20.56
N ARG A 15 -4.07 -7.20 20.50
CA ARG A 15 -3.45 -6.51 19.35
C ARG A 15 -2.79 -7.47 18.36
N GLU A 16 -2.50 -8.71 18.75
CA GLU A 16 -2.13 -9.77 17.81
C GLU A 16 -3.31 -10.13 16.88
N VAL A 17 -4.55 -9.81 17.28
CA VAL A 17 -5.77 -9.80 16.43
C VAL A 17 -5.95 -8.49 15.64
N ALA A 18 -4.95 -7.59 15.65
CA ALA A 18 -5.04 -6.33 14.92
C ALA A 18 -5.22 -6.57 13.42
N LYS A 19 -6.12 -5.80 12.83
CA LYS A 19 -6.35 -5.76 11.39
C LYS A 19 -5.17 -5.04 10.78
N CYS A 20 -4.47 -5.63 9.82
CA CYS A 20 -3.22 -5.05 9.34
C CYS A 20 -3.05 -5.23 7.84
N VAL A 21 -2.21 -4.37 7.25
CA VAL A 21 -1.88 -4.40 5.83
C VAL A 21 -0.38 -4.46 5.58
N HIS A 22 0.00 -4.88 4.37
CA HIS A 22 1.40 -4.90 3.97
C HIS A 22 2.01 -3.48 4.02
N PRO A 23 3.26 -3.30 4.52
CA PRO A 23 3.91 -2.00 4.68
C PRO A 23 4.00 -1.16 3.41
N ASP A 24 4.14 -1.79 2.25
CA ASP A 24 4.21 -1.08 0.96
C ASP A 24 2.83 -0.68 0.39
N THR A 25 1.74 -0.84 1.15
CA THR A 25 0.40 -0.35 0.79
C THR A 25 0.41 1.17 0.68
N LEU A 26 -0.13 1.72 -0.41
CA LEU A 26 -0.24 3.16 -0.61
C LEU A 26 -1.39 3.74 0.18
N VAL A 27 -1.13 4.89 0.78
CA VAL A 27 -2.11 5.74 1.43
C VAL A 27 -1.92 7.16 0.93
N ASN A 28 -2.98 7.97 0.96
CA ASN A 28 -2.90 9.39 0.69
C ASN A 28 -2.93 10.16 2.02
N LEU A 29 -1.79 10.78 2.35
CA LEU A 29 -1.57 11.55 3.56
C LEU A 29 -1.35 13.01 3.16
N ASP A 30 -2.19 13.90 3.68
CA ASP A 30 -2.17 15.35 3.43
C ASP A 30 -2.06 15.72 1.93
N GLY A 31 -2.77 14.98 1.09
CA GLY A 31 -2.79 15.18 -0.36
C GLY A 31 -1.65 14.53 -1.13
N SER A 32 -0.72 13.83 -0.46
CA SER A 32 0.43 13.15 -1.07
C SER A 32 0.43 11.64 -0.85
N TYR A 33 0.82 10.88 -1.86
CA TYR A 33 0.93 9.42 -1.73
C TYR A 33 2.26 9.01 -1.10
N THR A 34 2.18 8.10 -0.14
CA THR A 34 3.33 7.41 0.45
C THR A 34 2.95 5.96 0.77
N THR A 35 3.92 5.15 1.17
CA THR A 35 3.62 3.82 1.72
C THR A 35 3.36 3.90 3.21
N LEU A 36 2.45 3.07 3.72
CA LEU A 36 2.13 3.04 5.14
C LEU A 36 3.36 2.71 5.99
N GLY A 37 4.24 1.82 5.52
CA GLY A 37 5.48 1.48 6.18
C GLY A 37 6.50 2.63 6.24
N ALA A 38 6.57 3.46 5.20
CA ALA A 38 7.39 4.66 5.20
C ALA A 38 6.84 5.71 6.18
N TYR A 39 5.52 5.86 6.23
CA TYR A 39 4.84 6.75 7.16
C TYR A 39 5.05 6.36 8.63
N VAL A 40 4.85 5.08 8.96
CA VAL A 40 5.05 4.55 10.33
C VAL A 40 6.54 4.60 10.76
N GLY A 41 7.47 4.84 9.82
CA GLY A 41 8.90 4.95 10.08
C GLY A 41 9.58 3.61 10.42
N ALA A 42 10.91 3.55 10.45
CA ALA A 42 11.69 2.31 10.63
C ALA A 42 11.70 1.76 12.08
N MET A 43 10.54 1.69 12.74
CA MET A 43 10.46 1.22 14.12
C MET A 43 10.51 -0.31 14.25
N PRO A 44 11.03 -0.83 15.38
CA PRO A 44 11.09 -2.27 15.62
C PRO A 44 9.70 -2.92 15.61
N ALA A 45 9.64 -4.22 15.30
CA ALA A 45 8.41 -5.00 15.45
C ALA A 45 7.90 -4.94 16.90
N GLY A 46 6.59 -4.81 17.07
CA GLY A 46 5.95 -4.60 18.38
C GLY A 46 6.00 -3.17 18.90
N ALA A 47 6.65 -2.23 18.20
CA ALA A 47 6.68 -0.83 18.57
C ALA A 47 5.32 -0.14 18.37
N GLN A 48 5.09 0.86 19.20
CA GLN A 48 3.91 1.73 19.19
C GLN A 48 4.34 3.16 19.40
N GLY A 49 3.62 4.08 18.79
CA GLY A 49 3.83 5.50 18.99
C GLY A 49 2.68 6.30 18.42
N ARG A 50 2.72 7.60 18.71
CA ARG A 50 1.70 8.56 18.28
C ARG A 50 2.22 9.34 17.10
N VAL A 51 1.30 9.75 16.23
CA VAL A 51 1.61 10.75 15.21
C VAL A 51 1.00 12.09 15.61
N GLN A 52 1.63 13.15 15.13
CA GLN A 52 1.18 14.52 15.20
C GLN A 52 0.20 14.75 14.03
N TYR A 53 -0.97 15.34 14.32
CA TYR A 53 -2.08 15.80 13.44
C TYR A 53 -2.04 15.65 11.89
N ASP A 54 -1.62 14.52 11.33
CA ASP A 54 -1.70 14.27 9.89
C ASP A 54 -3.12 13.81 9.52
N SER A 55 -3.55 14.18 8.31
CA SER A 55 -4.83 13.76 7.74
C SER A 55 -4.62 12.68 6.68
N ILE A 56 -5.44 11.63 6.72
CA ILE A 56 -5.44 10.54 5.76
C ILE A 56 -6.78 10.50 5.02
N ALA A 57 -6.75 10.22 3.71
CA ALA A 57 -7.96 10.11 2.93
C ALA A 57 -8.82 8.94 3.41
N ASP A 58 -10.13 9.16 3.54
CA ASP A 58 -11.08 8.13 4.01
C ASP A 58 -11.53 7.18 2.87
N GLY A 59 -11.23 7.55 1.62
CA GLY A 59 -11.64 6.85 0.41
C GLY A 59 -13.07 7.17 -0.06
N ARG A 60 -13.73 8.19 0.53
CA ARG A 60 -15.06 8.70 0.19
C ARG A 60 -15.04 10.20 -0.12
N GLY A 61 -13.88 10.71 -0.52
CA GLY A 61 -13.67 12.13 -0.81
C GLY A 61 -13.48 13.02 0.41
N SER A 62 -13.32 12.44 1.62
CA SER A 62 -13.06 13.16 2.87
C SER A 62 -11.72 12.77 3.49
N TRP A 63 -11.38 13.43 4.60
CA TRP A 63 -10.14 13.22 5.34
C TRP A 63 -10.44 12.92 6.81
N THR A 64 -9.60 12.10 7.43
CA THR A 64 -9.67 11.76 8.86
C THR A 64 -8.29 11.88 9.50
N GLY A 65 -8.23 12.15 10.79
CA GLY A 65 -6.96 12.30 11.51
C GLY A 65 -6.34 10.95 11.83
N VAL A 66 -5.01 10.83 11.71
CA VAL A 66 -4.28 9.66 12.20
C VAL A 66 -4.00 9.83 13.70
N GLU A 67 -4.43 8.87 14.52
CA GLU A 67 -4.28 8.92 15.98
C GLU A 67 -3.06 8.14 16.48
N ALA A 68 -2.78 6.99 15.87
CA ALA A 68 -1.69 6.10 16.29
C ALA A 68 -1.27 5.15 15.16
N TYR A 69 -0.14 4.49 15.34
CA TYR A 69 0.30 3.38 14.49
C TYR A 69 0.75 2.17 15.30
N TYR A 70 0.80 1.02 14.64
CA TYR A 70 1.21 -0.24 15.22
C TYR A 70 1.93 -1.14 14.21
N ARG A 71 2.95 -1.88 14.69
CA ARG A 71 3.69 -2.89 13.92
C ARG A 71 3.51 -4.25 14.58
N PRO A 72 2.54 -5.08 14.17
CA PRO A 72 2.37 -6.42 14.72
C PRO A 72 3.52 -7.38 14.44
N GLY A 73 4.36 -7.10 13.42
CA GLY A 73 5.31 -8.07 12.87
C GLY A 73 4.68 -8.88 11.74
N ALA A 74 5.11 -10.12 11.55
CA ALA A 74 4.58 -11.01 10.52
C ALA A 74 3.20 -11.56 10.88
N LYS A 75 2.30 -11.64 9.90
CA LYS A 75 0.97 -12.26 10.01
C LYS A 75 0.64 -13.10 8.79
N ALA A 76 -0.25 -14.09 8.96
CA ALA A 76 -0.88 -14.76 7.84
C ALA A 76 -1.66 -13.76 6.98
N CYS A 77 -1.29 -13.66 5.71
CA CYS A 77 -1.82 -12.68 4.78
C CYS A 77 -2.49 -13.34 3.58
N VAL A 78 -3.36 -12.55 2.93
CA VAL A 78 -3.98 -12.85 1.64
C VAL A 78 -3.81 -11.69 0.68
N HIS A 79 -3.82 -11.99 -0.61
CA HIS A 79 -3.98 -11.02 -1.68
C HIS A 79 -5.46 -10.98 -2.08
N VAL A 80 -6.15 -9.91 -1.70
CA VAL A 80 -7.53 -9.64 -2.10
C VAL A 80 -7.51 -8.85 -3.41
N THR A 81 -8.07 -9.43 -4.47
CA THR A 81 -8.09 -8.83 -5.81
C THR A 81 -9.52 -8.49 -6.23
N THR A 82 -9.81 -7.22 -6.46
CA THR A 82 -11.05 -6.78 -7.11
C THR A 82 -10.79 -6.46 -8.57
N GLN A 83 -11.84 -6.10 -9.31
CA GLN A 83 -11.69 -5.56 -10.66
C GLN A 83 -10.95 -4.23 -10.71
N ARG A 84 -10.74 -3.55 -9.57
CA ARG A 84 -10.16 -2.19 -9.50
C ARG A 84 -8.79 -2.12 -8.85
N GLY A 85 -8.35 -3.16 -8.15
CA GLY A 85 -7.06 -3.16 -7.47
C GLY A 85 -6.78 -4.44 -6.69
N VAL A 86 -5.63 -4.43 -6.02
CA VAL A 86 -5.17 -5.53 -5.15
C VAL A 86 -4.76 -4.94 -3.80
N LEU A 87 -5.14 -5.61 -2.72
CA LEU A 87 -4.67 -5.34 -1.37
C LEU A 87 -4.01 -6.60 -0.82
N THR A 88 -2.86 -6.44 -0.19
CA THR A 88 -2.22 -7.51 0.60
C THR A 88 -2.39 -7.16 2.06
N CYS A 89 -3.12 -7.99 2.79
CA CYS A 89 -3.53 -7.73 4.16
C CYS A 89 -3.66 -9.03 4.95
N ALA A 90 -3.76 -8.90 6.28
CA ALA A 90 -4.06 -10.03 7.16
C ALA A 90 -5.40 -10.69 6.78
N GLU A 91 -5.54 -11.99 7.01
CA GLU A 91 -6.75 -12.76 6.68
C GLU A 91 -8.04 -12.22 7.31
N ASP A 92 -7.91 -11.66 8.52
CA ASP A 92 -8.97 -11.09 9.35
C ASP A 92 -9.17 -9.57 9.13
N HIS A 93 -8.50 -8.99 8.14
CA HIS A 93 -8.61 -7.57 7.86
C HIS A 93 -9.96 -7.24 7.20
N PRO A 94 -10.80 -6.35 7.78
CA PRO A 94 -12.14 -6.06 7.29
C PRO A 94 -12.13 -5.04 6.16
N LEU A 95 -12.88 -5.36 5.11
CA LEU A 95 -13.06 -4.56 3.92
C LEU A 95 -14.49 -4.04 3.87
N ALA A 96 -14.66 -2.75 3.53
CA ALA A 96 -15.98 -2.18 3.35
C ALA A 96 -16.69 -2.82 2.15
N THR A 97 -17.95 -3.19 2.34
CA THR A 97 -18.83 -3.74 1.29
C THR A 97 -19.63 -2.63 0.63
N ALA A 98 -20.11 -2.86 -0.60
CA ALA A 98 -20.94 -1.88 -1.30
C ALA A 98 -22.31 -1.66 -0.64
N THR A 99 -22.76 -2.56 0.24
CA THR A 99 -24.03 -2.48 0.97
C THR A 99 -23.92 -1.75 2.31
N GLY A 100 -22.73 -1.29 2.71
CA GLY A 100 -22.53 -0.51 3.95
C GLY A 100 -22.02 -1.31 5.14
N GLY A 101 -21.83 -2.63 5.02
CA GLY A 101 -21.22 -3.49 6.04
C GLY A 101 -19.72 -3.75 5.80
N THR A 102 -19.15 -4.74 6.51
CA THR A 102 -17.78 -5.21 6.29
C THR A 102 -17.71 -6.72 6.03
N VAL A 103 -16.68 -7.15 5.31
CA VAL A 103 -16.34 -8.57 5.12
C VAL A 103 -14.86 -8.77 5.44
N LEU A 104 -14.50 -9.90 6.05
CA LEU A 104 -13.08 -10.24 6.28
C LEU A 104 -12.39 -10.54 4.95
N ALA A 105 -11.10 -10.20 4.85
CA ALA A 105 -10.31 -10.38 3.64
C ALA A 105 -10.33 -11.82 3.11
N LYS A 106 -10.22 -12.81 4.01
CA LYS A 106 -10.30 -14.24 3.66
C LYS A 106 -11.64 -14.67 3.08
N ASP A 107 -12.73 -14.00 3.48
CA ASP A 107 -14.12 -14.33 3.12
C ASP A 107 -14.65 -13.43 1.99
N ALA A 108 -13.83 -12.52 1.46
CA ALA A 108 -14.27 -11.50 0.51
C ALA A 108 -14.59 -12.04 -0.89
N LEU A 109 -14.25 -13.30 -1.22
CA LEU A 109 -14.41 -13.84 -2.57
C LEU A 109 -15.86 -13.74 -3.06
N GLY A 110 -16.06 -13.09 -4.20
CA GLY A 110 -17.38 -12.90 -4.80
C GLY A 110 -18.22 -11.78 -4.18
N VAL A 111 -17.77 -11.14 -3.10
CA VAL A 111 -18.45 -10.00 -2.48
C VAL A 111 -18.19 -8.73 -3.30
N GLU A 112 -19.20 -7.87 -3.43
CA GLU A 112 -19.03 -6.53 -3.99
C GLU A 112 -18.53 -5.55 -2.92
N LEU A 113 -17.31 -5.06 -3.10
CA LEU A 113 -16.67 -4.15 -2.15
C LEU A 113 -17.02 -2.70 -2.46
N ALA A 114 -16.95 -1.84 -1.45
CA ALA A 114 -17.18 -0.41 -1.61
C ALA A 114 -16.25 0.18 -2.67
N SER A 115 -16.74 1.16 -3.43
CA SER A 115 -15.88 1.92 -4.35
C SER A 115 -15.04 2.90 -3.54
N CYS A 116 -13.72 2.85 -3.71
CA CYS A 116 -12.82 3.85 -3.15
C CYS A 116 -12.66 5.02 -4.13
N GLU A 117 -12.87 6.23 -3.64
CA GLU A 117 -12.46 7.46 -4.31
C GLU A 117 -10.99 7.70 -4.03
N VAL A 118 -10.17 7.59 -5.08
CA VAL A 118 -8.73 7.79 -5.02
C VAL A 118 -8.42 9.24 -5.36
N ALA A 119 -7.87 9.97 -4.39
CA ALA A 119 -7.52 11.38 -4.59
C ALA A 119 -6.44 11.53 -5.70
N ALA A 120 -6.53 12.63 -6.45
CA ALA A 120 -5.62 12.90 -7.57
C ALA A 120 -4.19 13.16 -7.08
N LEU A 121 -3.20 12.80 -7.92
CA LEU A 121 -1.80 13.17 -7.66
C LEU A 121 -1.63 14.70 -7.80
N PRO A 122 -0.92 15.36 -6.87
CA PRO A 122 -0.66 16.78 -6.96
C PRO A 122 0.19 17.11 -8.20
N TYR A 123 -0.06 18.28 -8.78
CA TYR A 123 0.80 18.88 -9.79
C TYR A 123 1.95 19.59 -9.07
N VAL A 124 3.14 19.02 -9.19
CA VAL A 124 4.45 19.64 -8.89
C VAL A 124 4.79 19.81 -7.40
N GLY A 125 5.86 19.12 -6.99
CA GLY A 125 6.75 19.52 -5.89
C GLY A 125 8.18 19.70 -6.43
N PRO A 126 9.13 20.19 -5.62
CA PRO A 126 10.54 20.20 -6.01
C PRO A 126 11.01 18.76 -6.33
N MET A 127 11.86 18.61 -7.34
CA MET A 127 12.41 17.29 -7.70
C MET A 127 13.13 16.69 -6.48
N PRO A 128 12.73 15.50 -6.02
CA PRO A 128 13.30 14.92 -4.82
C PRO A 128 14.78 14.58 -5.04
N GLN A 129 15.56 14.68 -3.99
CA GLN A 129 16.94 14.20 -3.98
C GLN A 129 16.98 12.87 -3.23
N VAL A 130 17.65 11.89 -3.83
CA VAL A 130 17.88 10.60 -3.18
C VAL A 130 19.31 10.59 -2.66
N VAL A 131 19.43 10.40 -1.36
CA VAL A 131 20.73 10.23 -0.71
C VAL A 131 21.27 8.84 -1.02
N VAL A 132 22.43 8.77 -1.64
CA VAL A 132 23.20 7.53 -1.77
C VAL A 132 24.07 7.42 -0.52
N PRO A 133 23.86 6.41 0.33
CA PRO A 133 24.69 6.23 1.51
C PRO A 133 26.15 6.13 1.11
N GLY A 134 26.97 7.08 1.60
CA GLY A 134 28.42 7.09 1.38
C GLY A 134 29.05 5.80 1.91
N GLY A 135 30.12 5.32 1.27
CA GLY A 135 30.72 4.05 1.70
C GLY A 135 32.11 3.82 1.15
N ALA A 136 33.06 3.99 2.07
CA ALA A 136 34.22 3.15 2.41
C ALA A 136 34.98 3.84 3.57
N PHE A 137 34.96 5.19 3.57
CA PHE A 137 35.61 6.05 4.56
C PHE A 137 34.61 7.07 5.12
N ARG A 138 34.71 7.40 6.42
CA ARG A 138 33.89 8.44 7.09
C ARG A 138 34.08 9.84 6.49
N SER A 139 35.14 10.06 5.73
CA SER A 139 35.53 11.35 5.17
C SER A 139 34.98 11.64 3.77
N LEU A 140 34.34 10.67 3.09
CA LEU A 140 33.73 10.93 1.80
C LEU A 140 32.37 11.63 1.99
N PRO A 141 32.09 12.70 1.22
CA PRO A 141 30.81 13.39 1.31
C PRO A 141 29.65 12.46 0.89
N THR A 142 28.50 12.68 1.50
CA THR A 142 27.25 12.07 1.08
C THR A 142 26.98 12.40 -0.39
N MET A 143 26.69 11.38 -1.20
CA MET A 143 26.32 11.58 -2.60
C MET A 143 24.81 11.77 -2.71
N HIS A 144 24.40 12.72 -3.55
CA HIS A 144 23.00 13.00 -3.83
C HIS A 144 22.70 12.71 -5.31
N ILE A 145 21.67 11.91 -5.57
CA ILE A 145 21.10 11.77 -6.90
C ILE A 145 20.00 12.82 -7.03
N HIS A 146 20.21 13.78 -7.91
CA HIS A 146 19.19 14.73 -8.32
C HIS A 146 18.24 14.03 -9.29
N THR A 147 17.08 13.60 -8.79
CA THR A 147 16.12 12.88 -9.63
C THR A 147 15.45 13.81 -10.64
N ASN A 148 14.98 13.25 -11.74
CA ASN A 148 14.27 13.95 -12.81
C ASN A 148 13.37 12.96 -13.56
N HIS A 149 12.65 13.44 -14.57
CA HIS A 149 11.76 12.58 -15.37
C HIS A 149 12.47 11.45 -16.11
N THR A 150 13.74 11.61 -16.49
CA THR A 150 14.54 10.53 -17.08
C THR A 150 14.83 9.43 -16.06
N TRP A 151 15.13 9.78 -14.81
CA TRP A 151 15.25 8.82 -13.72
C TRP A 151 13.94 8.08 -13.46
N ALA A 152 12.81 8.79 -13.43
CA ALA A 152 11.49 8.19 -13.24
C ALA A 152 11.16 7.19 -14.36
N TYR A 153 11.37 7.59 -15.61
CA TYR A 153 11.22 6.71 -16.77
C TYR A 153 12.14 5.48 -16.69
N PHE A 154 13.43 5.69 -16.36
CA PHE A 154 14.38 4.60 -16.20
C PHE A 154 13.97 3.65 -15.07
N ALA A 155 13.45 4.14 -13.95
CA ALA A 155 12.97 3.30 -12.86
C ALA A 155 11.84 2.38 -13.33
N GLY A 156 10.87 2.89 -14.09
CA GLY A 156 9.83 2.08 -14.70
C GLY A 156 10.38 1.02 -15.66
N MET A 157 11.27 1.42 -16.57
CA MET A 157 11.94 0.53 -17.53
C MET A 157 12.74 -0.58 -16.83
N PHE A 158 13.50 -0.23 -15.80
CA PHE A 158 14.30 -1.18 -15.02
C PHE A 158 13.43 -2.13 -14.20
N LEU A 159 12.31 -1.66 -13.63
CA LEU A 159 11.42 -2.55 -12.91
C LEU A 159 10.66 -3.53 -13.84
N GLY A 160 10.43 -3.18 -15.10
CA GLY A 160 9.84 -4.10 -16.09
C GLY A 160 10.81 -5.16 -16.62
N ASP A 161 11.93 -4.75 -17.22
CA ASP A 161 12.87 -5.68 -17.90
C ASP A 161 14.31 -5.64 -17.37
N GLY A 162 14.53 -4.97 -16.24
CA GLY A 162 15.84 -4.95 -15.59
C GLY A 162 16.27 -6.31 -15.06
N THR A 163 17.58 -6.54 -15.05
CA THR A 163 18.19 -7.68 -14.38
C THR A 163 19.47 -7.25 -13.67
N VAL A 164 19.80 -7.98 -12.61
CA VAL A 164 21.02 -7.79 -11.82
C VAL A 164 21.72 -9.14 -11.75
N THR A 165 22.93 -9.21 -12.27
CA THR A 165 23.77 -10.42 -12.25
C THR A 165 25.15 -10.06 -11.72
N GLY A 166 25.42 -10.42 -10.46
CA GLY A 166 26.63 -10.00 -9.77
C GLY A 166 26.69 -8.48 -9.66
N THR A 167 27.74 -7.87 -10.21
CA THR A 167 27.92 -6.41 -10.25
C THR A 167 27.44 -5.76 -11.54
N THR A 168 26.89 -6.54 -12.47
CA THR A 168 26.43 -6.04 -13.78
C THR A 168 24.91 -5.97 -13.78
N MET A 169 24.39 -4.85 -14.28
CA MET A 169 22.98 -4.66 -14.52
C MET A 169 22.71 -4.70 -16.01
N ALA A 170 21.49 -5.06 -16.38
CA ALA A 170 21.07 -4.98 -17.77
C ALA A 170 19.59 -4.65 -17.90
N ILE A 171 19.20 -4.12 -19.07
CA ILE A 171 17.81 -4.09 -19.52
C ILE A 171 17.70 -5.14 -20.63
N CYS A 172 16.85 -6.15 -20.42
CA CYS A 172 16.62 -7.21 -21.39
C CYS A 172 15.73 -6.73 -22.53
N HIS A 173 15.94 -7.27 -23.73
CA HIS A 173 15.07 -7.09 -24.89
C HIS A 173 15.18 -8.32 -25.82
N GLY A 174 14.36 -8.40 -26.88
CA GLY A 174 14.48 -9.46 -27.88
C GLY A 174 15.77 -9.33 -28.71
N ASP A 175 16.07 -10.33 -29.56
CA ASP A 175 17.29 -10.28 -30.38
C ASP A 175 17.24 -9.12 -31.37
N VAL A 176 18.25 -8.23 -31.38
CA VAL A 176 18.35 -7.07 -32.29
C VAL A 176 18.28 -7.43 -33.78
N ARG A 177 18.56 -8.68 -34.14
CA ARG A 177 18.45 -9.20 -35.51
C ARG A 177 17.02 -9.54 -35.91
N THR A 178 16.11 -9.49 -34.94
CA THR A 178 14.70 -9.81 -35.12
C THR A 178 13.85 -8.59 -34.88
N GLU A 179 12.61 -8.68 -35.35
CA GLU A 179 11.56 -7.75 -34.97
C GLU A 179 10.68 -8.40 -33.93
N ASP A 180 10.10 -7.57 -33.06
CA ASP A 180 9.02 -8.03 -32.20
C ASP A 180 7.86 -8.50 -33.09
N ALA A 181 7.64 -9.83 -33.14
CA ALA A 181 6.60 -10.43 -33.96
C ALA A 181 5.20 -9.89 -33.61
N ALA A 182 4.98 -9.48 -32.36
CA ALA A 182 3.71 -8.91 -31.93
C ALA A 182 3.57 -7.45 -32.36
N HIS A 183 4.66 -6.71 -32.57
CA HIS A 183 4.66 -5.26 -32.74
C HIS A 183 5.30 -4.72 -34.04
N GLY A 184 5.94 -5.58 -34.86
CA GLY A 184 6.67 -5.17 -36.07
C GLY A 184 7.75 -4.14 -35.78
N THR A 185 8.26 -4.12 -34.54
CA THR A 185 9.23 -3.12 -34.08
C THR A 185 10.61 -3.77 -34.04
N SER A 186 11.59 -3.15 -34.68
CA SER A 186 12.98 -3.58 -34.60
C SER A 186 13.50 -3.49 -33.16
N TYR A 187 14.04 -4.60 -32.64
CA TYR A 187 14.70 -4.59 -31.34
C TYR A 187 15.97 -3.75 -31.33
N LEU A 188 16.58 -3.50 -32.50
CA LEU A 188 17.70 -2.55 -32.62
C LEU A 188 17.25 -1.12 -32.31
N ALA A 189 16.12 -0.69 -32.87
CA ALA A 189 15.58 0.65 -32.60
C ALA A 189 15.18 0.82 -31.13
N TRP A 190 14.67 -0.24 -30.49
CA TRP A 190 14.41 -0.22 -29.05
C TRP A 190 15.71 -0.17 -28.23
N GLN A 191 16.73 -0.95 -28.62
CA GLN A 191 18.05 -0.91 -28.00
C GLN A 191 18.65 0.52 -28.05
N ASP A 192 18.50 1.24 -29.16
CA ASP A 192 18.96 2.63 -29.27
C ASP A 192 18.31 3.55 -28.22
N GLN A 193 17.01 3.38 -27.98
CA GLN A 193 16.30 4.14 -26.95
C GLN A 193 16.79 3.80 -25.54
N ILE A 194 17.04 2.52 -25.24
CA ILE A 194 17.59 2.09 -23.95
C ILE A 194 18.96 2.74 -23.71
N VAL A 195 19.84 2.67 -24.72
CA VAL A 195 21.18 3.28 -24.65
C VAL A 195 21.09 4.78 -24.40
N ALA A 196 20.25 5.49 -25.16
CA ALA A 196 20.05 6.93 -24.99
C ALA A 196 19.55 7.31 -23.59
N VAL A 197 18.66 6.51 -22.98
CA VAL A 197 18.21 6.72 -21.59
C VAL A 197 19.36 6.53 -20.61
N LEU A 198 20.14 5.46 -20.75
CA LEU A 198 21.26 5.15 -19.87
C LEU A 198 22.36 6.21 -19.93
N GLU A 199 22.75 6.63 -21.14
CA GLU A 199 23.76 7.65 -21.36
C GLU A 199 23.31 9.03 -20.84
N ALA A 200 22.03 9.37 -20.99
CA ALA A 200 21.46 10.59 -20.40
C ALA A 200 21.48 10.61 -18.87
N LEU A 201 21.57 9.44 -18.22
CA LEU A 201 21.75 9.30 -16.78
C LEU A 201 23.23 9.17 -16.37
N GLY A 202 24.15 9.26 -17.32
CA GLY A 202 25.59 9.15 -17.10
C GLY A 202 26.11 7.72 -16.98
N PHE A 203 25.31 6.70 -17.33
CA PHE A 203 25.80 5.32 -17.38
C PHE A 203 26.51 5.04 -18.70
N VAL A 204 27.58 4.25 -18.63
CA VAL A 204 28.22 3.66 -19.82
C VAL A 204 27.45 2.40 -20.21
N ALA A 205 26.73 2.47 -21.33
CA ALA A 205 25.94 1.37 -21.86
C ALA A 205 26.79 0.47 -22.79
N THR A 206 26.62 -0.85 -22.67
CA THR A 206 27.24 -1.83 -23.57
C THR A 206 26.15 -2.64 -24.24
N ARG A 207 26.10 -2.56 -25.57
CA ARG A 207 25.13 -3.27 -26.41
C ARG A 207 25.45 -4.76 -26.50
N ARG A 208 24.42 -5.60 -26.35
CA ARG A 208 24.46 -7.05 -26.63
C ARG A 208 23.26 -7.41 -27.50
N ASN A 209 23.22 -8.61 -28.07
CA ASN A 209 22.12 -8.98 -28.97
C ASN A 209 20.75 -8.98 -28.29
N THR A 210 20.66 -9.34 -27.02
CA THR A 210 19.39 -9.51 -26.28
C THR A 210 19.30 -8.67 -25.01
N MET A 211 20.23 -7.73 -24.81
CA MET A 211 20.22 -6.83 -23.66
C MET A 211 21.16 -5.64 -23.86
N VAL A 212 20.94 -4.60 -23.07
CA VAL A 212 21.93 -3.54 -22.85
C VAL A 212 22.44 -3.66 -21.43
N THR A 213 23.72 -3.98 -21.28
CA THR A 213 24.36 -4.06 -19.96
C THR A 213 24.90 -2.70 -19.57
N PHE A 214 24.84 -2.35 -18.28
CA PHE A 214 25.37 -1.11 -17.76
C PHE A 214 25.85 -1.28 -16.32
N GLY A 215 26.73 -0.35 -15.95
CA GLY A 215 27.14 -0.15 -14.58
C GLY A 215 28.09 -1.22 -14.01
N ASP A 216 28.52 -0.91 -12.79
CA ASP A 216 29.43 -1.67 -11.97
C ASP A 216 28.88 -1.74 -10.53
N ARG A 217 29.76 -2.00 -9.55
CA ARG A 217 29.40 -1.96 -8.13
C ARG A 217 28.81 -0.61 -7.70
N GLN A 218 29.28 0.52 -8.21
CA GLN A 218 28.74 1.83 -7.80
C GLN A 218 27.34 2.05 -8.36
N ALA A 219 27.12 1.68 -9.62
CA ALA A 219 25.79 1.73 -10.20
C ALA A 219 24.79 0.85 -9.42
N GLY A 220 25.20 -0.35 -8.97
CA GLY A 220 24.38 -1.19 -8.08
C GLY A 220 23.99 -0.49 -6.76
N ARG A 221 24.91 0.28 -6.15
CA ARG A 221 24.63 1.09 -4.96
C ARG A 221 23.64 2.21 -5.24
N CYS A 222 23.78 2.90 -6.38
CA CYS A 222 22.82 3.92 -6.80
C CYS A 222 21.43 3.32 -6.97
N LEU A 223 21.29 2.17 -7.64
CA LEU A 223 19.99 1.51 -7.82
C LEU A 223 19.38 1.04 -6.50
N ALA A 224 20.19 0.58 -5.55
CA ALA A 224 19.73 0.23 -4.22
C ALA A 224 19.24 1.46 -3.43
N ALA A 225 19.98 2.57 -3.46
CA ALA A 225 19.57 3.83 -2.84
C ALA A 225 18.27 4.39 -3.44
N LEU A 226 18.09 4.22 -4.76
CA LEU A 226 16.85 4.54 -5.47
C LEU A 226 15.70 3.56 -5.18
N GLY A 227 15.94 2.50 -4.40
CA GLY A 227 14.94 1.49 -4.04
C GLY A 227 14.56 0.54 -5.17
N LEU A 228 15.36 0.46 -6.25
CA LEU A 228 15.09 -0.38 -7.43
C LEU A 228 15.60 -1.82 -7.27
N THR A 229 16.54 -2.03 -6.34
CA THR A 229 17.06 -3.35 -6.01
C THR A 229 17.06 -3.57 -4.50
N THR A 230 17.03 -4.83 -4.06
CA THR A 230 17.13 -5.21 -2.64
C THR A 230 18.57 -5.19 -2.10
N HIS A 231 19.52 -4.70 -2.88
CA HIS A 231 20.93 -4.96 -2.65
C HIS A 231 21.55 -3.95 -1.67
N ASP A 232 21.73 -4.31 -0.40
CA ASP A 232 22.53 -3.50 0.52
C ASP A 232 24.03 -3.79 0.31
N MET A 233 24.66 -3.05 -0.62
CA MET A 233 26.11 -3.16 -0.88
C MET A 233 26.94 -2.37 0.13
N ARG A 234 26.70 -2.57 1.42
CA ARG A 234 27.62 -2.11 2.48
C ARG A 234 29.00 -2.73 2.24
N VAL A 235 30.02 -1.88 2.36
CA VAL A 235 31.43 -2.25 2.25
C VAL A 235 31.81 -3.06 3.50
N GLY A 236 32.16 -4.34 3.36
CA GLY A 236 32.86 -5.08 4.43
C GLY A 236 32.39 -6.50 4.77
N THR A 237 31.30 -7.02 4.21
CA THR A 237 30.93 -8.43 4.44
C THR A 237 31.57 -9.33 3.38
N ALA A 238 32.46 -10.22 3.81
CA ALA A 238 33.26 -11.12 2.96
C ALA A 238 32.47 -12.28 2.32
N ALA A 239 31.14 -12.32 2.50
CA ALA A 239 30.28 -13.28 1.82
C ALA A 239 29.88 -12.71 0.46
N ALA A 240 30.00 -13.52 -0.60
CA ALA A 240 29.52 -13.16 -1.93
C ALA A 240 28.13 -12.52 -1.83
N PRO A 241 27.90 -11.34 -2.42
CA PRO A 241 26.62 -10.65 -2.30
C PRO A 241 25.48 -11.59 -2.71
N PRO A 242 24.42 -11.75 -1.89
CA PRO A 242 23.25 -12.52 -2.33
C PRO A 242 22.74 -11.89 -3.62
N LYS A 243 22.42 -12.68 -4.66
CA LYS A 243 21.96 -12.17 -5.96
C LYS A 243 20.95 -11.02 -5.76
N GLY A 244 21.36 -9.79 -6.04
CA GLY A 244 20.47 -8.63 -5.92
C GLY A 244 19.22 -8.88 -6.77
N GLN A 245 18.04 -8.73 -6.17
CA GLN A 245 16.77 -8.86 -6.90
C GLN A 245 16.19 -7.48 -7.14
N ARG A 246 15.44 -7.33 -8.24
CA ARG A 246 14.60 -6.15 -8.44
C ARG A 246 13.61 -6.05 -7.28
N ARG A 247 13.46 -4.85 -6.73
CA ARG A 247 12.39 -4.56 -5.77
C ARG A 247 11.21 -3.99 -6.56
N LEU A 248 10.24 -4.84 -6.88
CA LEU A 248 9.03 -4.46 -7.62
C LEU A 248 8.11 -3.60 -6.74
N ARG A 249 8.46 -2.33 -6.55
CA ARG A 249 7.67 -1.33 -5.82
C ARG A 249 7.82 0.00 -6.52
N VAL A 250 6.81 0.86 -6.43
CA VAL A 250 6.95 2.25 -6.87
C VAL A 250 7.85 2.96 -5.85
N PRO A 251 9.00 3.54 -6.27
CA PRO A 251 9.89 4.20 -5.32
C PRO A 251 9.25 5.43 -4.69
N PRO A 252 9.46 5.71 -3.39
CA PRO A 252 8.89 6.89 -2.72
C PRO A 252 9.25 8.21 -3.40
N TRP A 253 10.45 8.34 -3.96
CA TRP A 253 10.86 9.53 -4.69
C TRP A 253 10.08 9.71 -6.00
N VAL A 254 9.59 8.65 -6.65
CA VAL A 254 8.69 8.77 -7.81
C VAL A 254 7.33 9.32 -7.38
N LEU A 255 6.80 8.87 -6.23
CA LEU A 255 5.55 9.39 -5.68
C LEU A 255 5.67 10.88 -5.31
N ALA A 256 6.79 11.26 -4.72
CA ALA A 256 7.09 12.64 -4.32
C ALA A 256 7.27 13.59 -5.53
N MET A 257 7.58 13.08 -6.72
CA MET A 257 7.58 13.88 -7.96
C MET A 257 6.16 14.26 -8.43
N GLY A 258 5.12 13.71 -7.81
CA GLY A 258 3.74 13.98 -8.15
C GLY A 258 3.36 13.41 -9.51
N ARG A 259 2.39 14.06 -10.16
CA ARG A 259 1.75 13.57 -11.37
C ARG A 259 2.75 13.22 -12.49
N GLU A 260 3.59 14.17 -12.89
CA GLU A 260 4.47 13.99 -14.07
C GLU A 260 5.52 12.91 -13.86
N GLY A 261 6.12 12.83 -12.67
CA GLY A 261 7.07 11.76 -12.34
C GLY A 261 6.44 10.38 -12.42
N VAL A 262 5.22 10.22 -11.91
CA VAL A 262 4.46 8.97 -12.01
C VAL A 262 4.13 8.64 -13.47
N GLU A 263 3.72 9.61 -14.28
CA GLU A 263 3.44 9.40 -15.71
C GLU A 263 4.70 8.92 -16.47
N HIS A 264 5.87 9.50 -16.20
CA HIS A 264 7.14 9.05 -16.77
C HIS A 264 7.52 7.64 -16.31
N PHE A 265 7.34 7.33 -15.03
CA PHE A 265 7.56 6.00 -14.48
C PHE A 265 6.67 4.94 -15.15
N LEU A 266 5.36 5.21 -15.26
CA LEU A 266 4.43 4.30 -15.92
C LEU A 266 4.73 4.14 -17.41
N ALA A 267 5.23 5.18 -18.09
CA ALA A 267 5.65 5.09 -19.48
C ALA A 267 6.85 4.15 -19.67
N GLY A 268 7.88 4.24 -18.82
CA GLY A 268 9.02 3.33 -18.87
C GLY A 268 8.63 1.88 -18.57
N LEU A 269 7.71 1.67 -17.63
CA LEU A 269 7.17 0.35 -17.33
C LEU A 269 6.32 -0.19 -18.49
N ALA A 270 5.51 0.67 -19.12
CA ALA A 270 4.71 0.32 -20.30
C ALA A 270 5.61 -0.05 -21.50
N ASP A 271 6.77 0.59 -21.64
CA ASP A 271 7.72 0.30 -22.72
C ASP A 271 8.44 -1.03 -22.60
N THR A 272 8.47 -1.61 -21.41
CA THR A 272 9.07 -2.91 -21.11
C THR A 272 7.98 -3.97 -20.91
N ASP A 273 7.48 -4.09 -19.69
CA ASP A 273 6.47 -5.09 -19.26
C ASP A 273 5.04 -4.77 -19.74
N GLY A 274 4.85 -3.65 -20.45
CA GLY A 274 3.58 -3.32 -21.10
C GLY A 274 3.40 -3.97 -22.47
N SER A 275 2.17 -4.34 -22.80
CA SER A 275 1.77 -4.83 -24.12
C SER A 275 0.65 -3.97 -24.69
N VAL A 276 0.70 -3.69 -26.00
CA VAL A 276 -0.36 -2.94 -26.70
C VAL A 276 -1.04 -3.86 -27.70
N GLY A 277 -2.30 -4.22 -27.41
CA GLY A 277 -3.09 -5.10 -28.27
C GLY A 277 -3.39 -4.50 -29.65
N SER A 278 -3.95 -5.28 -30.57
CA SER A 278 -4.40 -4.79 -31.88
C SER A 278 -5.50 -3.71 -31.77
N SER A 279 -6.29 -3.75 -30.70
CA SER A 279 -7.28 -2.72 -30.35
C SER A 279 -6.68 -1.41 -29.83
N GLY A 280 -5.36 -1.34 -29.63
CA GLY A 280 -4.66 -0.21 -29.02
C GLY A 280 -4.78 -0.15 -27.49
N ALA A 281 -5.28 -1.21 -26.85
CA ALA A 281 -5.36 -1.30 -25.40
C ALA A 281 -4.00 -1.65 -24.79
N LEU A 282 -3.51 -0.79 -23.89
CA LEU A 282 -2.36 -1.06 -23.04
C LEU A 282 -2.73 -2.07 -21.95
N ARG A 283 -1.82 -3.01 -21.68
CA ARG A 283 -1.87 -3.89 -20.52
C ARG A 283 -0.50 -4.02 -19.88
N ILE A 284 -0.43 -3.94 -18.56
CA ILE A 284 0.79 -4.22 -17.78
C ILE A 284 0.53 -5.48 -16.97
N THR A 285 1.48 -6.40 -16.93
CA THR A 285 1.33 -7.66 -16.19
C THR A 285 2.49 -7.83 -15.23
N THR A 286 2.20 -8.09 -13.95
CA THR A 286 3.23 -8.34 -12.94
C THR A 286 2.91 -9.59 -12.14
N LYS A 287 3.95 -10.28 -11.66
CA LYS A 287 3.82 -11.38 -10.70
C LYS A 287 3.74 -10.91 -9.25
N ASP A 288 3.97 -9.63 -9.00
CA ASP A 288 4.01 -9.06 -7.66
C ASP A 288 2.68 -8.36 -7.34
N PRO A 289 1.86 -8.89 -6.41
CA PRO A 289 0.53 -8.36 -6.11
C PRO A 289 0.56 -7.02 -5.40
N VAL A 290 1.60 -6.76 -4.60
CA VAL A 290 1.76 -5.47 -3.91
C VAL A 290 2.04 -4.39 -4.95
N PHE A 291 2.96 -4.66 -5.89
CA PHE A 291 3.23 -3.76 -7.00
C PHE A 291 1.98 -3.55 -7.86
N ALA A 292 1.22 -4.60 -8.14
CA ALA A 292 -0.04 -4.49 -8.88
C ALA A 292 -1.05 -3.55 -8.17
N GLY A 293 -1.17 -3.64 -6.85
CA GLY A 293 -1.99 -2.73 -6.04
C GLY A 293 -1.53 -1.28 -6.15
N GLN A 294 -0.21 -1.04 -6.06
CA GLN A 294 0.36 0.30 -6.21
C GLN A 294 0.07 0.87 -7.60
N LEU A 295 0.30 0.10 -8.67
CA LEU A 295 0.04 0.54 -10.05
C LEU A 295 -1.44 0.85 -10.29
N ALA A 296 -2.36 0.04 -9.75
CA ALA A 296 -3.80 0.28 -9.85
C ALA A 296 -4.22 1.58 -9.16
N THR A 297 -3.64 1.87 -8.00
CA THR A 297 -3.85 3.13 -7.27
C THR A 297 -3.34 4.31 -8.09
N LEU A 298 -2.14 4.22 -8.67
CA LEU A 298 -1.56 5.30 -9.46
C LEU A 298 -2.34 5.58 -10.75
N PHE A 299 -2.81 4.55 -11.45
CA PHE A 299 -3.69 4.75 -12.59
C PHE A 299 -4.96 5.52 -12.18
N GLN A 300 -5.63 5.14 -11.09
CA GLN A 300 -6.80 5.86 -10.59
C GLN A 300 -6.46 7.30 -10.17
N ALA A 301 -5.33 7.51 -9.49
CA ALA A 301 -4.87 8.84 -9.08
C ALA A 301 -4.49 9.76 -10.27
N LEU A 302 -4.19 9.18 -11.44
CA LEU A 302 -4.01 9.91 -12.71
C LEU A 302 -5.33 10.18 -13.45
N GLY A 303 -6.47 9.78 -12.88
CA GLY A 303 -7.81 9.98 -13.43
C GLY A 303 -8.35 8.79 -14.24
N GLU A 304 -7.74 7.60 -14.16
CA GLU A 304 -8.29 6.38 -14.75
C GLU A 304 -9.23 5.68 -13.77
N SER A 305 -10.50 6.04 -13.78
CA SER A 305 -11.52 5.43 -12.91
C SER A 305 -11.87 3.97 -13.27
N ARG A 306 -11.38 3.44 -14.39
CA ARG A 306 -11.79 2.15 -14.97
C ARG A 306 -10.61 1.21 -15.25
N VAL A 307 -9.57 1.25 -14.42
CA VAL A 307 -8.52 0.22 -14.45
C VAL A 307 -9.18 -1.13 -14.25
N ARG A 308 -8.97 -2.06 -15.19
CA ARG A 308 -9.37 -3.45 -15.04
C ARG A 308 -8.19 -4.25 -14.49
N MET A 309 -8.38 -4.83 -13.31
CA MET A 309 -7.45 -5.76 -12.68
C MET A 309 -7.96 -7.19 -12.88
N GLU A 310 -7.08 -8.08 -13.34
CA GLU A 310 -7.39 -9.49 -13.55
C GLU A 310 -6.29 -10.38 -12.96
N PRO A 311 -6.62 -11.22 -11.96
CA PRO A 311 -5.72 -12.28 -11.52
C PRO A 311 -5.75 -13.42 -12.55
N MET A 312 -4.58 -13.87 -13.00
CA MET A 312 -4.42 -14.93 -13.99
C MET A 312 -3.45 -15.98 -13.47
N TRP A 313 -3.87 -17.24 -13.43
CA TRP A 313 -2.96 -18.34 -13.14
C TRP A 313 -2.08 -18.64 -14.35
N ASN A 314 -0.76 -18.55 -14.18
CA ASN A 314 0.19 -18.96 -15.19
C ASN A 314 0.58 -20.42 -14.96
N LYS A 315 0.20 -21.30 -15.91
CA LYS A 315 0.47 -22.74 -15.83
C LYS A 315 1.95 -23.11 -15.94
N THR A 316 2.74 -22.32 -16.68
CA THR A 316 4.18 -22.60 -16.90
C THR A 316 4.99 -22.33 -15.65
N TYR A 317 4.63 -21.28 -14.89
CA TYR A 317 5.36 -20.86 -13.69
C TYR A 317 4.63 -21.21 -12.39
N GLU A 318 3.48 -21.89 -12.49
CA GLU A 318 2.63 -22.30 -11.37
C GLU A 318 2.41 -21.19 -10.34
N ARG A 319 2.05 -20.00 -10.82
CA ARG A 319 1.78 -18.84 -9.95
C ARG A 319 0.80 -17.86 -10.57
N TYR A 320 0.20 -17.03 -9.72
CA TYR A 320 -0.62 -15.91 -10.16
C TYR A 320 0.20 -14.77 -10.75
N TYR A 321 -0.37 -14.14 -11.77
CA TYR A 321 0.03 -12.87 -12.33
C TYR A 321 -1.17 -11.93 -12.33
N TRP A 322 -0.94 -10.66 -12.12
CA TRP A 322 -1.94 -9.61 -12.11
C TRP A 322 -1.80 -8.76 -13.35
N ARG A 323 -2.84 -8.75 -14.17
CA ARG A 323 -2.91 -7.97 -15.41
C ARG A 323 -3.76 -6.73 -15.18
N LEU A 324 -3.14 -5.58 -15.38
CA LEU A 324 -3.74 -4.26 -15.33
C LEU A 324 -4.03 -3.78 -16.74
N GLY A 325 -5.27 -3.39 -17.01
CA GLY A 325 -5.68 -2.78 -18.27
C GLY A 325 -6.38 -1.45 -18.02
N PRO A 326 -5.69 -0.30 -18.16
CA PRO A 326 -6.39 0.99 -18.22
C PRO A 326 -7.23 1.08 -19.51
N THR A 327 -8.03 2.14 -19.63
CA THR A 327 -8.77 2.37 -20.87
C THR A 327 -7.82 2.68 -22.03
N VAL A 328 -8.28 2.42 -23.26
CA VAL A 328 -7.54 2.74 -24.48
C VAL A 328 -7.17 4.23 -24.52
N ALA A 329 -8.12 5.10 -24.14
CA ALA A 329 -7.92 6.54 -24.10
C ALA A 329 -6.85 6.99 -23.09
N PHE A 330 -6.73 6.31 -21.94
CA PHE A 330 -5.72 6.64 -20.95
C PHE A 330 -4.30 6.47 -21.49
N GLY A 331 -4.00 5.32 -22.09
CA GLY A 331 -2.67 5.06 -22.64
C GLY A 331 -2.24 6.13 -23.62
N HIS A 332 -3.14 6.49 -24.54
CA HIS A 332 -2.86 7.54 -25.53
C HIS A 332 -2.76 8.94 -24.89
N ARG A 333 -3.71 9.34 -24.03
CA ARG A 333 -3.74 10.71 -23.48
C ARG A 333 -2.62 10.98 -22.47
N VAL A 334 -2.23 9.98 -21.69
CA VAL A 334 -1.37 10.18 -20.51
C VAL A 334 0.07 9.73 -20.80
N LEU A 335 0.25 8.62 -21.52
CA LEU A 335 1.55 7.96 -21.66
C LEU A 335 2.18 8.12 -23.05
N PHE A 336 1.42 8.40 -24.11
CA PHE A 336 1.91 8.39 -25.50
C PHE A 336 3.17 9.22 -25.70
N ASP A 337 3.17 10.48 -25.27
CA ASP A 337 4.31 11.39 -25.45
C ASP A 337 5.52 11.05 -24.55
N LYS A 338 5.30 10.23 -23.53
CA LYS A 338 6.33 9.86 -22.54
C LYS A 338 6.95 8.50 -22.83
N MET A 339 6.23 7.63 -23.53
CA MET A 339 6.74 6.37 -24.03
C MET A 339 7.75 6.66 -25.14
N ARG A 340 8.85 5.91 -25.16
CA ARG A 340 9.92 5.97 -26.17
C ARG A 340 9.92 4.74 -27.07
N HIS A 341 9.36 3.61 -26.63
CA HIS A 341 9.27 2.43 -27.49
C HIS A 341 8.31 2.68 -28.66
N PRO A 342 8.66 2.28 -29.89
CA PRO A 342 7.77 2.46 -31.06
C PRO A 342 6.37 1.85 -30.93
N LYS A 343 6.13 0.91 -30.00
CA LYS A 343 4.82 0.31 -29.76
C LYS A 343 3.77 1.34 -29.29
N ARG A 344 4.21 2.50 -28.79
CA ARG A 344 3.33 3.64 -28.46
C ARG A 344 2.45 4.05 -29.64
N LEU A 345 2.93 3.90 -30.89
CA LEU A 345 2.18 4.24 -32.11
C LEU A 345 0.92 3.40 -32.30
N ARG A 346 0.80 2.28 -31.58
CA ARG A 346 -0.39 1.43 -31.59
C ARG A 346 -1.44 1.85 -30.57
N LEU A 347 -1.08 2.71 -29.62
CA LEU A 347 -2.06 3.30 -28.72
C LEU A 347 -3.02 4.12 -29.57
N ARG A 348 -4.32 3.99 -29.28
CA ARG A 348 -5.35 4.73 -29.99
C ARG A 348 -5.95 5.75 -29.03
N ALA A 349 -6.32 6.92 -29.53
CA ALA A 349 -7.05 7.91 -28.74
C ALA A 349 -8.33 7.32 -28.12
N GLY A 350 -8.89 6.28 -28.75
CA GLY A 350 -10.10 5.60 -28.31
C GLY A 350 -11.33 6.49 -28.40
N SER A 351 -12.51 5.89 -28.31
CA SER A 351 -13.74 6.63 -28.03
C SER A 351 -13.95 6.65 -26.52
N LEU A 352 -14.33 7.80 -25.96
CA LEU A 352 -14.71 7.97 -24.56
C LEU A 352 -16.06 7.30 -24.21
N THR A 353 -16.60 6.44 -25.09
CA THR A 353 -17.94 5.88 -24.91
C THR A 353 -18.05 5.31 -23.49
N PRO A 354 -19.00 5.79 -22.68
CA PRO A 354 -19.16 5.31 -21.32
C PRO A 354 -19.55 3.83 -21.38
N ARG A 355 -18.58 2.94 -21.13
CA ARG A 355 -18.91 1.57 -20.71
C ARG A 355 -19.54 1.66 -19.34
N THR A 356 -20.58 0.87 -19.13
CA THR A 356 -21.29 0.70 -17.86
C THR A 356 -20.30 0.54 -16.69
N LYS A 357 -20.59 1.19 -15.54
CA LYS A 357 -19.78 1.06 -14.32
C LYS A 357 -19.58 -0.43 -14.03
N THR A 358 -18.33 -0.88 -14.02
CA THR A 358 -18.00 -2.23 -13.58
C THR A 358 -18.14 -2.30 -12.05
N THR A 359 -18.84 -3.34 -11.59
CA THR A 359 -18.98 -3.70 -10.17
C THR A 359 -17.60 -3.86 -9.52
N ASN A 360 -17.40 -3.42 -8.29
CA ASN A 360 -16.12 -3.63 -7.59
C ASN A 360 -16.08 -5.00 -6.88
N LYS A 361 -16.43 -6.05 -7.63
CA LYS A 361 -16.51 -7.42 -7.13
C LYS A 361 -15.12 -7.96 -6.84
N CYS A 362 -14.94 -8.60 -5.68
CA CYS A 362 -13.76 -9.38 -5.37
C CYS A 362 -13.73 -10.64 -6.25
N THR A 363 -12.65 -10.79 -6.99
CA THR A 363 -12.46 -11.84 -8.02
C THR A 363 -11.49 -12.93 -7.59
N ALA A 364 -10.61 -12.66 -6.62
CA ALA A 364 -9.73 -13.65 -6.04
C ALA A 364 -9.32 -13.26 -4.62
N VAL A 365 -9.16 -14.28 -3.78
CA VAL A 365 -8.48 -14.22 -2.49
C VAL A 365 -7.41 -15.30 -2.53
N VAL A 366 -6.13 -14.90 -2.57
CA VAL A 366 -4.99 -15.81 -2.75
C VAL A 366 -4.15 -15.81 -1.48
N PRO A 367 -3.86 -16.96 -0.85
CA PRO A 367 -2.95 -17.03 0.29
C PRO A 367 -1.58 -16.43 -0.03
N ALA A 368 -1.05 -15.62 0.88
CA ALA A 368 0.23 -14.91 0.74
C ALA A 368 1.31 -15.40 1.72
N GLY A 369 0.97 -16.35 2.60
CA GLY A 369 1.85 -16.82 3.67
C GLY A 369 1.99 -15.78 4.79
N GLU A 370 3.06 -15.90 5.58
CA GLU A 370 3.35 -14.95 6.64
C GLU A 370 4.15 -13.75 6.11
N LEU A 371 3.58 -12.56 6.24
CA LEU A 371 4.19 -11.31 5.77
C LEU A 371 4.19 -10.26 6.88
N GLU A 372 5.24 -9.45 6.90
CA GLU A 372 5.31 -8.23 7.71
C GLU A 372 4.07 -7.35 7.46
N CYS A 373 3.48 -6.86 8.53
CA CYS A 373 2.28 -6.06 8.53
C CYS A 373 2.46 -4.78 9.34
N VAL A 374 1.69 -3.76 8.99
CA VAL A 374 1.57 -2.49 9.72
C VAL A 374 0.11 -2.09 9.83
N ASP A 375 -0.17 -1.22 10.81
CA ASP A 375 -1.50 -0.78 11.15
C ASP A 375 -1.48 0.69 11.61
N ILE A 376 -2.59 1.40 11.39
CA ILE A 376 -2.83 2.75 11.90
C ILE A 376 -4.26 2.90 12.42
N GLN A 377 -4.39 3.72 13.46
CA GLN A 377 -5.67 4.13 14.01
C GLN A 377 -6.05 5.50 13.46
N VAL A 378 -7.29 5.64 13.01
CA VAL A 378 -7.85 6.90 12.50
C VAL A 378 -9.01 7.39 13.36
N SER A 379 -9.26 8.70 13.34
CA SER A 379 -10.26 9.37 14.18
C SER A 379 -11.70 9.26 13.66
N ALA A 380 -11.90 8.79 12.42
CA ALA A 380 -13.23 8.57 11.83
C ALA A 380 -14.05 7.61 12.70
N ASP A 381 -15.36 7.88 12.82
CA ASP A 381 -16.26 7.12 13.69
C ASP A 381 -16.39 5.63 13.29
N ASP A 382 -16.30 5.35 11.99
CA ASP A 382 -16.27 3.99 11.44
C ASP A 382 -14.85 3.38 11.40
N HIS A 383 -13.85 4.18 11.73
CA HIS A 383 -12.42 3.86 11.68
C HIS A 383 -11.94 3.30 10.34
N MET A 384 -12.57 3.73 9.24
CA MET A 384 -12.18 3.34 7.90
C MET A 384 -11.32 4.41 7.24
N TYR A 385 -10.41 3.97 6.38
CA TYR A 385 -9.65 4.87 5.52
C TYR A 385 -9.22 4.20 4.22
N GLN A 386 -8.68 5.00 3.29
CA GLN A 386 -8.18 4.53 2.02
C GLN A 386 -6.90 3.70 2.17
N GLN A 387 -6.89 2.49 1.62
CA GLN A 387 -5.73 1.62 1.50
C GLN A 387 -5.63 1.09 0.07
N ASN A 388 -4.66 1.57 -0.71
CA ASN A 388 -4.67 1.45 -2.18
C ASN A 388 -6.03 1.93 -2.75
N ASN A 389 -6.77 1.00 -3.38
CA ASN A 389 -8.09 1.21 -3.98
C ASN A 389 -9.24 0.64 -3.12
N PHE A 390 -8.99 0.40 -1.83
CA PHE A 390 -9.94 -0.18 -0.89
C PHE A 390 -10.27 0.82 0.21
N ILE A 391 -11.50 0.74 0.73
CA ILE A 391 -11.89 1.34 2.00
C ILE A 391 -11.88 0.20 3.01
N ALA A 392 -11.08 0.31 4.06
CA ALA A 392 -10.92 -0.76 5.02
C ALA A 392 -10.71 -0.20 6.43
N SER A 393 -11.10 -1.00 7.42
CA SER A 393 -10.96 -0.65 8.83
C SER A 393 -9.70 -1.27 9.40
N ASN A 394 -9.02 -0.51 10.26
CA ASN A 394 -7.77 -0.92 10.89
C ASN A 394 -7.78 -0.68 12.40
N THR A 395 -8.94 -0.86 13.05
CA THR A 395 -9.04 -0.70 14.50
C THR A 395 -9.60 -1.91 15.23
N VAL A 396 -8.96 -2.20 16.37
CA VAL A 396 -9.45 -3.12 17.40
C VAL A 396 -10.65 -2.47 18.09
N ILE A 397 -11.74 -3.21 18.23
CA ILE A 397 -12.98 -2.74 18.87
C ILE A 397 -12.67 -2.38 20.34
N TYR A 398 -12.70 -1.09 20.68
CA TYR A 398 -12.34 -0.60 22.01
C TYR A 398 -13.53 -0.34 22.96
N ALA A 399 -14.79 -0.53 22.52
CA ALA A 399 -15.97 -0.09 23.29
C ALA A 399 -16.05 -0.66 24.71
N VAL A 400 -15.68 -1.93 24.91
CA VAL A 400 -15.71 -2.58 26.24
C VAL A 400 -14.63 -2.03 27.19
N ASN A 401 -13.51 -1.55 26.66
CA ASN A 401 -12.39 -1.03 27.47
C ASN A 401 -12.61 0.40 27.98
N TYR A 402 -13.62 1.11 27.48
CA TYR A 402 -13.94 2.50 27.88
C TYR A 402 -15.13 2.62 28.83
N GLY A 403 -15.59 1.49 29.38
CA GLY A 403 -16.60 1.48 30.43
C GLY A 403 -18.05 1.56 29.94
N SER A 404 -18.29 1.55 28.62
CA SER A 404 -19.64 1.58 28.06
C SER A 404 -20.53 0.47 28.63
N GLY A 405 -21.75 0.83 29.04
CA GLY A 405 -22.74 -0.12 29.56
C GLY A 405 -23.20 -1.11 28.50
N ALA A 406 -23.77 -2.25 28.92
CA ALA A 406 -24.19 -3.30 28.00
C ALA A 406 -25.21 -2.81 26.96
N GLU A 407 -26.08 -1.87 27.32
CA GLU A 407 -27.03 -1.22 26.42
C GLU A 407 -26.31 -0.43 25.32
N THR A 408 -25.32 0.39 25.68
CA THR A 408 -24.51 1.16 24.71
C THR A 408 -23.65 0.27 23.83
N VAL A 409 -23.11 -0.82 24.37
CA VAL A 409 -22.34 -1.80 23.59
C VAL A 409 -23.27 -2.55 22.64
N HIS A 410 -24.45 -2.94 23.10
CA HIS A 410 -25.51 -3.57 22.30
C HIS A 410 -25.98 -2.65 21.16
N GLU A 411 -26.34 -1.40 21.46
CA GLU A 411 -26.73 -0.40 20.46
C GLU A 411 -25.63 -0.17 19.43
N ASN A 412 -24.36 -0.07 19.85
CA ASN A 412 -23.24 0.07 18.92
C ASN A 412 -23.03 -1.16 18.02
N ILE A 413 -23.32 -2.37 18.51
CA ILE A 413 -23.25 -3.59 17.68
C ILE A 413 -24.30 -3.52 16.56
N TYR A 414 -25.53 -3.12 16.90
CA TYR A 414 -26.63 -3.03 15.93
C TYR A 414 -26.53 -1.82 14.99
N ASN A 415 -26.12 -0.66 15.50
CA ASN A 415 -25.88 0.55 14.70
C ASN A 415 -24.74 0.37 13.69
N LYS A 416 -23.89 -0.64 13.87
CA LYS A 416 -22.83 -1.03 12.92
C LYS A 416 -23.27 -2.09 11.91
N GLY A 417 -24.57 -2.34 11.77
CA GLY A 417 -25.14 -3.22 10.74
C GLY A 417 -24.95 -4.71 11.01
N TYR A 418 -25.05 -5.13 12.27
CA TYR A 418 -24.96 -6.54 12.64
C TYR A 418 -26.18 -7.34 12.13
N GLU A 419 -25.94 -8.35 11.28
CA GLU A 419 -26.97 -9.22 10.68
C GLU A 419 -27.01 -10.65 11.27
N GLY A 420 -26.28 -10.90 12.38
CA GLY A 420 -26.25 -12.22 13.02
C GLY A 420 -27.45 -12.52 13.93
N PRO A 421 -27.44 -13.67 14.63
CA PRO A 421 -28.50 -14.05 15.57
C PRO A 421 -28.76 -12.95 16.61
N PRO A 422 -30.01 -12.74 17.05
CA PRO A 422 -30.35 -11.66 17.98
C PRO A 422 -29.46 -11.68 19.23
N ILE A 423 -28.64 -10.65 19.39
CA ILE A 423 -27.88 -10.36 20.59
C ILE A 423 -28.81 -9.54 21.48
N THR A 424 -29.01 -9.96 22.72
CA THR A 424 -29.76 -9.18 23.71
C THR A 424 -28.81 -8.35 24.56
N VAL A 425 -29.30 -7.27 25.18
CA VAL A 425 -28.55 -6.52 26.18
C VAL A 425 -28.07 -7.44 27.31
N ALA A 426 -28.88 -8.44 27.71
CA ALA A 426 -28.51 -9.44 28.70
C ALA A 426 -27.31 -10.28 28.26
N MET A 427 -27.25 -10.72 26.99
CA MET A 427 -26.07 -11.43 26.47
C MET A 427 -24.81 -10.56 26.49
N VAL A 428 -24.94 -9.27 26.17
CA VAL A 428 -23.81 -8.33 26.26
C VAL A 428 -23.39 -8.13 27.72
N GLN A 429 -24.36 -8.03 28.63
CA GLN A 429 -24.13 -7.95 30.07
C GLN A 429 -23.40 -9.20 30.59
N ASP A 430 -23.81 -10.40 30.18
CA ASP A 430 -23.20 -11.68 30.57
C ASP A 430 -21.75 -11.76 30.08
N VAL A 431 -21.48 -11.33 28.84
CA VAL A 431 -20.12 -11.24 28.30
C VAL A 431 -19.30 -10.21 29.06
N MET A 432 -19.86 -9.03 29.38
CA MET A 432 -19.18 -8.02 30.20
C MET A 432 -18.88 -8.54 31.61
N VAL A 433 -19.80 -9.26 32.23
CA VAL A 433 -19.61 -9.91 33.54
C VAL A 433 -18.52 -10.96 33.45
N ALA A 434 -18.52 -11.80 32.41
CA ALA A 434 -17.46 -12.78 32.19
C ALA A 434 -16.09 -12.10 32.02
N ILE A 435 -16.01 -11.01 31.24
CA ILE A 435 -14.79 -10.21 31.07
C ILE A 435 -14.34 -9.60 32.40
N PHE A 436 -15.22 -8.98 33.17
CA PHE A 436 -14.85 -8.38 34.45
C PHE A 436 -14.50 -9.40 35.53
N SER A 437 -15.10 -10.59 35.48
CA SER A 437 -14.75 -11.73 36.34
C SER A 437 -13.36 -12.29 35.97
N GLU A 438 -13.09 -12.47 34.68
CA GLU A 438 -11.83 -13.04 34.19
C GLU A 438 -10.67 -12.04 34.27
N PHE A 439 -10.98 -10.74 34.23
CA PHE A 439 -10.00 -9.66 34.28
C PHE A 439 -10.30 -8.65 35.41
N PRO A 440 -10.07 -9.01 36.68
CA PRO A 440 -10.35 -8.12 37.82
C PRO A 440 -9.62 -6.78 37.77
N GLY A 441 -8.47 -6.72 37.09
CA GLY A 441 -7.73 -5.48 36.85
C GLY A 441 -8.49 -4.45 36.01
N LEU A 442 -9.44 -4.87 35.16
CA LEU A 442 -10.32 -3.98 34.40
C LEU A 442 -11.37 -3.34 35.31
N VAL A 443 -11.87 -4.05 36.32
CA VAL A 443 -12.81 -3.51 37.33
C VAL A 443 -12.14 -2.40 38.12
N ARG A 444 -10.96 -2.67 38.68
CA ARG A 444 -10.18 -1.70 39.45
C ARG A 444 -9.85 -0.45 38.62
N TYR A 445 -9.42 -0.66 37.37
CA TYR A 445 -9.13 0.42 36.45
C TYR A 445 -10.36 1.27 36.10
N ARG A 446 -11.52 0.65 35.90
CA ARG A 446 -12.79 1.33 35.65
C ARG A 446 -13.19 2.19 36.85
N GLU A 447 -13.11 1.64 38.06
CA GLU A 447 -13.41 2.35 39.30
C GLU A 447 -12.46 3.53 39.52
N GLU A 448 -11.16 3.35 39.28
CA GLU A 448 -10.15 4.40 39.38
C GLU A 448 -10.42 5.54 38.38
N THR A 449 -10.79 5.20 37.14
CA THR A 449 -11.09 6.17 36.07
C THR A 449 -12.37 6.96 36.38
N LEU A 450 -13.41 6.29 36.87
CA LEU A 450 -14.66 6.94 37.29
C LEU A 450 -14.46 7.84 38.51
N ARG A 451 -13.65 7.38 39.48
CA ARG A 451 -13.26 8.18 40.65
C ARG A 451 -12.50 9.43 40.21
N GLN A 452 -11.48 9.27 39.37
CA GLN A 452 -10.69 10.38 38.84
C GLN A 452 -11.56 11.37 38.07
N ALA A 453 -12.46 10.90 37.20
CA ALA A 453 -13.34 11.78 36.43
C ALA A 453 -14.30 12.59 37.30
N ARG A 454 -14.79 12.01 38.41
CA ARG A 454 -15.59 12.74 39.41
C ARG A 454 -14.75 13.76 40.18
N GLU A 455 -13.50 13.44 40.49
CA GLU A 455 -12.57 14.33 41.22
C GLU A 455 -12.08 15.48 40.35
N THR A 456 -11.80 15.24 39.07
CA THR A 456 -11.17 16.23 38.17
C THR A 456 -12.16 16.90 37.22
N GLY A 457 -13.41 16.44 37.13
CA GLY A 457 -14.37 16.91 36.12
C GLY A 457 -13.97 16.56 34.68
N GLU A 458 -12.98 15.69 34.53
CA GLU A 458 -12.35 15.35 33.26
C GLU A 458 -12.23 13.84 33.15
N LEU A 459 -12.75 13.25 32.07
CA LEU A 459 -12.49 11.85 31.77
C LEU A 459 -11.31 11.77 30.80
N ARG A 460 -10.19 11.22 31.27
CA ARG A 460 -8.99 11.01 30.45
C ARG A 460 -8.91 9.55 30.08
N SER A 461 -9.11 9.22 28.80
CA SER A 461 -8.90 7.84 28.33
C SER A 461 -7.44 7.43 28.57
N PRO A 462 -7.16 6.40 29.37
CA PRO A 462 -5.77 5.98 29.63
C PRO A 462 -5.11 5.25 28.45
N LEU A 463 -5.91 4.84 27.45
CA LEU A 463 -5.44 4.17 26.24
C LEU A 463 -5.30 5.13 25.05
N LEU A 464 -6.17 6.13 24.93
CA LEU A 464 -6.21 7.06 23.77
C LEU A 464 -6.02 8.52 24.14
N PHE A 465 -6.01 8.88 25.43
CA PHE A 465 -5.82 10.24 25.94
C PHE A 465 -6.75 11.27 25.30
N ARG A 466 -7.93 10.83 24.83
CA ARG A 466 -9.03 11.73 24.45
C ARG A 466 -9.43 12.55 25.67
N HIS A 467 -9.58 13.85 25.46
CA HIS A 467 -9.93 14.83 26.48
C HIS A 467 -11.39 15.23 26.26
N ARG A 468 -12.26 14.92 27.23
CA ARG A 468 -13.61 15.49 27.28
C ARG A 468 -13.76 16.24 28.59
N ILE A 469 -13.98 17.56 28.48
CA ILE A 469 -14.38 18.44 29.57
C ILE A 469 -15.90 18.55 29.49
N PHE A 470 -16.60 18.19 30.57
CA PHE A 470 -18.04 18.36 30.68
C PHE A 470 -18.35 19.36 31.80
N PRO A 471 -19.34 20.26 31.65
CA PRO A 471 -19.75 21.14 32.74
C PRO A 471 -20.43 20.32 33.86
N LEU A 472 -20.00 20.55 35.10
CA LEU A 472 -20.44 19.82 36.30
C LEU A 472 -21.89 20.17 36.68
N GLY A 473 -22.77 19.17 36.66
CA GLY A 473 -24.13 19.26 37.18
C GLY A 473 -25.00 18.05 36.85
N ASP A 474 -24.91 17.55 35.61
CA ASP A 474 -25.89 16.60 35.05
C ASP A 474 -25.23 15.41 34.32
N ILE A 475 -24.14 14.84 34.87
CA ILE A 475 -23.53 13.65 34.25
C ILE A 475 -24.32 12.41 34.68
N GLU A 476 -25.34 12.03 33.91
CA GLU A 476 -25.85 10.66 33.92
C GLU A 476 -24.70 9.70 33.56
N ALA A 477 -24.62 8.57 34.24
CA ALA A 477 -23.55 7.58 34.02
C ALA A 477 -23.43 7.19 32.54
N THR A 478 -24.56 7.13 31.83
CA THR A 478 -24.71 6.90 30.38
C THR A 478 -23.97 7.91 29.50
N VAL A 479 -23.79 9.16 29.94
CA VAL A 479 -23.11 10.23 29.18
C VAL A 479 -21.58 10.15 29.33
N ALA A 480 -21.07 9.65 30.47
CA ALA A 480 -19.64 9.38 30.67
C ALA A 480 -19.12 8.19 29.84
N TYR A 481 -20.03 7.44 29.21
CA TYR A 481 -19.77 6.19 28.49
C TYR A 481 -19.69 6.32 26.95
N ASN A 482 -19.88 7.55 26.43
CA ASN A 482 -19.66 7.95 25.04
C ASN A 482 -18.37 8.76 24.92
#